data_AF-A0A5B1LYL1-F1
#
_entry.id   AF-A0A5B1LYL1-F1
#
_cell.length_a   1.000
_cell.length_b   1.000
_cell.length_c   1.000
_cell.angle_alpha   90.00
_cell.angle_beta   90.00
_cell.angle_gamma   90.00
#
_symmetry.space_group_name_H-M   'P 1'
#
loop_
_entity.id
_entity.type
_entity.pdbx_description
1 polymer ?
#
loop_
_entity_poly.entity_id
_entity_poly.type
_entity_poly.pdbx_seq_one_letter_code
_entity_poly.pdbx_strand_id
1 'polypeptide(L)'
;MRSTRRSMLRAGVLTGAATVAVTGPIGFLDTRATAAAAPLRRDPFTLGVASGDPLPDGFVIWTRLAPSPLEPDGLGGMPSRSYEVLWQVATDERFTDVVRSGTATASPAWAHAVHVEVTGLKPGREYYYRFRQSAWTSGVGRSVTAPAPGAVVPSMTMAFASCSNLPAGYFTAYGALADERPDLVLHLGDYQYEGAGDGIGRHHAGPETVTLANYRQRHAQYKTDPDLQAAHAAAPWLVVWDDHEVDNNYADDLADRAVEQPGFLERRAAAYRAYYENLPLRRTSVLSGPDLQLFRRVHWGSLATFHMLDTRQYRSDQACGDGYKDCPEAADPSRSLLGSEQEQWLASGFAASEAGWDLLGQQVFFGRRDRDPEAATTVSMDAWDGYPATRQRVVRSWTDAGVRNPVVLTGDVHAHWASDVYADVADPTSPVVGSELITSSISSGGDGYDEPTGTHPWAAWNPNLRFWTNLRGYVSTTITPDALTARFRCVPKVSEPGAAAFTRATFVIEDGVRGLQAEGTSLRSRRTNDAPDRERIVRDTIREETKG
;
A
#
# COMPACT_ATOMS: atom_id res chain seq x y z
N MET A 1 17.82 57.06 28.36
CA MET A 1 18.34 57.73 29.57
C MET A 1 18.02 56.86 30.78
N ARG A 2 19.06 56.44 31.52
CA ARG A 2 19.13 56.03 32.96
C ARG A 2 18.06 55.06 33.50
N SER A 3 18.36 53.80 33.83
CA SER A 3 19.23 53.27 34.91
C SER A 3 18.75 53.54 36.36
N THR A 4 18.17 52.49 36.94
CA THR A 4 18.42 51.89 38.28
C THR A 4 17.86 52.47 39.60
N ARG A 5 17.47 51.49 40.46
CA ARG A 5 17.92 51.19 41.85
C ARG A 5 16.86 51.32 42.96
N ARG A 6 16.59 50.20 43.65
CA ARG A 6 16.92 50.02 45.08
C ARG A 6 16.94 48.54 45.51
N SER A 7 17.99 48.22 46.25
CA SER A 7 18.34 46.94 46.85
C SER A 7 17.93 46.89 48.33
N MET A 8 17.73 45.71 48.89
CA MET A 8 18.17 45.39 50.26
C MET A 8 18.56 43.90 50.38
N LEU A 9 19.76 43.69 50.91
CA LEU A 9 20.34 42.42 51.35
C LEU A 9 19.95 42.16 52.82
N ARG A 10 19.82 40.89 53.22
CA ARG A 10 20.39 40.39 54.47
C ARG A 10 20.68 38.89 54.36
N ALA A 11 21.85 38.55 54.89
CA ALA A 11 22.55 37.28 54.74
C ALA A 11 22.20 36.25 55.81
N GLY A 12 22.47 34.99 55.51
CA GLY A 12 22.60 33.89 56.47
C GLY A 12 23.34 32.73 55.81
N VAL A 13 24.63 32.58 56.11
CA VAL A 13 25.48 31.44 55.73
C VAL A 13 25.55 30.49 56.93
N LEU A 14 25.30 29.20 56.71
CA LEU A 14 25.89 28.12 57.49
C LEU A 14 26.21 26.94 56.54
N THR A 15 27.49 26.61 56.51
CA THR A 15 28.16 25.52 55.81
C THR A 15 27.85 24.16 56.44
N GLY A 16 27.55 23.15 55.61
CA GLY A 16 27.56 21.74 56.00
C GLY A 16 27.72 20.86 54.76
N ALA A 17 28.90 20.26 54.59
CA ALA A 17 29.20 19.31 53.53
C ALA A 17 28.67 17.92 53.88
N ALA A 18 27.93 17.27 52.98
CA ALA A 18 27.75 15.83 52.96
C ALA A 18 27.27 15.35 51.57
N THR A 19 28.15 14.62 50.88
CA THR A 19 27.88 13.55 49.89
C THR A 19 26.67 13.70 48.96
N VAL A 20 26.92 14.12 47.71
CA VAL A 20 25.99 13.87 46.59
C VAL A 20 26.19 12.43 46.12
N ALA A 21 25.30 11.55 46.53
CA ALA A 21 25.11 10.26 45.86
C ALA A 21 24.43 10.52 44.51
N VAL A 22 25.07 10.10 43.42
CA VAL A 22 24.47 10.07 42.09
C VAL A 22 23.46 8.93 42.07
N THR A 23 22.19 9.24 42.33
CA THR A 23 21.07 8.38 41.97
C THR A 23 20.47 8.92 40.69
N GLY A 24 20.85 8.33 39.55
CA GLY A 24 20.13 8.54 38.30
C GLY A 24 18.66 8.11 38.45
N PRO A 25 17.72 8.72 37.72
CA PRO A 25 16.34 8.30 37.79
C PRO A 25 16.23 6.92 37.15
N ILE A 26 16.16 5.88 37.98
CA ILE A 26 15.50 4.63 37.62
C ILE A 26 14.08 5.04 37.23
N GLY A 27 13.69 4.80 35.98
CA GLY A 27 12.36 5.08 35.47
C GLY A 27 11.33 4.33 36.33
N PHE A 28 10.76 5.02 37.32
CA PHE A 28 9.60 4.56 38.03
C PHE A 28 8.44 4.59 37.03
N LEU A 29 7.90 3.41 36.74
CA LEU A 29 6.58 3.26 36.14
C LEU A 29 5.59 4.08 36.96
N ASP A 30 5.10 5.19 36.38
CA ASP A 30 4.02 5.97 36.97
C ASP A 30 2.78 5.07 37.02
N THR A 31 2.39 4.67 38.23
CA THR A 31 1.35 3.68 38.53
C THR A 31 0.04 4.34 38.94
N ARG A 32 -0.22 5.56 38.46
CA ARG A 32 -1.53 6.18 38.64
C ARG A 32 -2.55 5.49 37.73
N ALA A 33 -3.24 4.52 38.31
CA ALA A 33 -4.45 3.94 37.77
C ALA A 33 -5.51 5.05 37.59
N THR A 34 -5.55 5.61 36.37
CA THR A 34 -6.80 6.03 35.75
C THR A 34 -7.78 4.84 35.85
N ALA A 35 -9.08 5.10 35.99
CA ALA A 35 -10.10 4.06 36.20
C ALA A 35 -10.02 2.99 35.09
N ALA A 36 -9.20 1.97 35.31
CA ALA A 36 -8.81 1.03 34.27
C ALA A 36 -10.03 0.14 33.98
N ALA A 37 -10.49 0.16 32.74
CA ALA A 37 -11.46 -0.81 32.27
C ALA A 37 -10.98 -2.23 32.64
N ALA A 38 -11.91 -3.09 33.10
CA ALA A 38 -11.54 -4.42 33.59
C ALA A 38 -10.64 -5.16 32.56
N PRO A 39 -9.55 -5.82 33.00
CA PRO A 39 -8.57 -6.41 32.08
C PRO A 39 -9.19 -7.36 31.07
N LEU A 40 -8.62 -7.38 29.86
CA LEU A 40 -9.03 -8.34 28.82
C LEU A 40 -8.54 -9.75 29.19
N ARG A 41 -9.43 -10.73 29.06
CA ARG A 41 -9.16 -12.14 29.47
C ARG A 41 -8.41 -12.96 28.43
N ARG A 42 -8.43 -12.53 27.18
CA ARG A 42 -7.77 -13.16 26.03
C ARG A 42 -6.84 -12.14 25.38
N ASP A 43 -5.85 -12.64 24.64
CA ASP A 43 -4.97 -11.81 23.84
C ASP A 43 -5.79 -10.95 22.87
N PRO A 44 -5.73 -9.60 22.96
CA PRO A 44 -6.45 -8.75 22.05
C PRO A 44 -5.69 -8.45 20.75
N PHE A 45 -4.39 -8.77 20.65
CA PHE A 45 -3.55 -8.40 19.51
C PHE A 45 -3.57 -9.45 18.40
N THR A 46 -4.73 -10.07 18.17
CA THR A 46 -4.89 -11.18 17.20
C THR A 46 -4.80 -10.74 15.74
N LEU A 47 -4.82 -9.44 15.47
CA LEU A 47 -4.70 -8.83 14.14
C LEU A 47 -3.28 -8.27 13.88
N GLY A 48 -2.35 -8.54 14.81
CA GLY A 48 -0.98 -8.07 14.74
C GLY A 48 -0.83 -6.57 14.97
N VAL A 49 0.25 -6.04 14.40
CA VAL A 49 0.65 -4.63 14.44
C VAL A 49 1.06 -4.20 13.05
N ALA A 50 0.94 -2.91 12.76
CA ALA A 50 1.39 -2.34 11.49
C ALA A 50 2.02 -0.97 11.69
N SER A 51 2.84 -0.54 10.74
CA SER A 51 3.32 0.85 10.67
C SER A 51 3.20 1.39 9.26
N GLY A 52 3.14 2.71 9.12
CA GLY A 52 2.89 3.32 7.82
C GLY A 52 3.09 4.82 7.79
N ASP A 53 2.92 5.39 6.60
CA ASP A 53 3.10 6.82 6.30
C ASP A 53 4.37 7.43 6.93
N PRO A 54 5.56 6.86 6.68
CA PRO A 54 6.79 7.34 7.28
C PRO A 54 7.12 8.76 6.81
N LEU A 55 7.56 9.57 7.76
CA LEU A 55 8.10 10.92 7.60
C LEU A 55 9.51 10.98 8.22
N PRO A 56 10.27 12.07 7.96
CA PRO A 56 11.62 12.22 8.51
C PRO A 56 11.70 12.13 10.03
N ASP A 57 10.67 12.56 10.75
CA ASP A 57 10.67 12.59 12.21
C ASP A 57 9.80 11.50 12.84
N GLY A 58 9.26 10.56 12.06
CA GLY A 58 8.43 9.50 12.61
C GLY A 58 7.54 8.77 11.61
N PHE A 59 6.54 8.04 12.12
CA PHE A 59 5.65 7.19 11.35
C PHE A 59 4.38 6.91 12.16
N VAL A 60 3.34 6.38 11.50
CA VAL A 60 2.16 5.85 12.19
C VAL A 60 2.47 4.45 12.70
N ILE A 61 2.10 4.14 13.93
CA ILE A 61 1.98 2.76 14.43
C ILE A 61 0.50 2.44 14.66
N TRP A 62 0.13 1.21 14.36
CA TRP A 62 -1.25 0.74 14.36
C TRP A 62 -1.39 -0.62 15.05
N THR A 63 -2.51 -0.81 15.76
CA THR A 63 -3.04 -2.12 16.14
C THR A 63 -4.56 -2.01 16.38
N ARG A 64 -5.24 -3.14 16.57
CA ARG A 64 -6.66 -3.18 16.92
C ARG A 64 -6.92 -4.26 17.95
N LEU A 65 -7.63 -3.92 19.02
CA LEU A 65 -7.99 -4.88 20.06
C LEU A 65 -9.17 -5.72 19.58
N ALA A 66 -8.96 -7.02 19.38
CA ALA A 66 -9.99 -7.91 18.81
C ALA A 66 -9.83 -9.37 19.29
N PRO A 67 -10.07 -9.70 20.57
CA PRO A 67 -9.92 -11.06 21.09
C PRO A 67 -10.77 -12.15 20.40
N SER A 68 -11.84 -11.76 19.70
CA SER A 68 -12.62 -12.61 18.80
C SER A 68 -12.81 -11.87 17.47
N PRO A 69 -11.80 -11.87 16.57
CA PRO A 69 -11.74 -10.92 15.45
C PRO A 69 -12.88 -11.07 14.43
N LEU A 70 -13.48 -12.27 14.34
CA LEU A 70 -14.51 -12.61 13.36
C LEU A 70 -15.94 -12.46 13.87
N GLU A 71 -16.18 -11.80 15.02
CA GLU A 71 -17.55 -11.56 15.47
C GLU A 71 -18.37 -10.76 14.42
N PRO A 72 -19.61 -11.19 14.10
CA PRO A 72 -20.41 -10.58 13.02
C PRO A 72 -20.79 -9.11 13.22
N ASP A 73 -20.71 -8.59 14.46
CA ASP A 73 -20.94 -7.17 14.75
C ASP A 73 -19.76 -6.27 14.32
N GLY A 74 -18.65 -6.87 13.89
CA GLY A 74 -17.44 -6.17 13.50
C GLY A 74 -16.70 -5.51 14.68
N LEU A 75 -17.02 -5.84 15.93
CA LEU A 75 -16.39 -5.25 17.13
C LEU A 75 -15.32 -6.16 17.75
N GLY A 76 -15.03 -7.31 17.14
CA GLY A 76 -13.88 -8.14 17.52
C GLY A 76 -13.99 -8.77 18.92
N GLY A 77 -15.20 -8.91 19.46
CA GLY A 77 -15.43 -9.42 20.82
C GLY A 77 -15.08 -8.42 21.94
N MET A 78 -14.93 -7.13 21.60
CA MET A 78 -14.68 -6.08 22.58
C MET A 78 -15.99 -5.53 23.17
N PRO A 79 -16.05 -5.24 24.48
CA PRO A 79 -17.22 -4.59 25.07
C PRO A 79 -17.33 -3.12 24.65
N SER A 80 -18.54 -2.56 24.76
CA SER A 80 -18.85 -1.15 24.47
C SER A 80 -18.30 -0.19 25.55
N ARG A 81 -16.98 -0.12 25.68
CA ARG A 81 -16.22 0.84 26.50
C ARG A 81 -14.82 1.02 25.97
N SER A 82 -14.18 2.15 26.30
CA SER A 82 -12.82 2.44 25.88
C SER A 82 -11.75 1.76 26.74
N TYR A 83 -10.57 1.56 26.16
CA TYR A 83 -9.39 1.01 26.81
C TYR A 83 -8.16 1.87 26.53
N GLU A 84 -7.32 2.08 27.53
CA GLU A 84 -5.99 2.65 27.32
C GLU A 84 -5.02 1.56 26.85
N VAL A 85 -4.29 1.86 25.78
CA VAL A 85 -3.26 1.01 25.19
C VAL A 85 -1.94 1.74 25.28
N LEU A 86 -1.00 1.16 26.02
CA LEU A 86 0.36 1.66 26.10
C LEU A 86 1.08 1.34 24.79
N TRP A 87 1.92 2.24 24.32
CA TRP A 87 2.78 2.02 23.16
C TRP A 87 4.20 2.47 23.45
N GLN A 88 5.16 1.81 22.80
CA GLN A 88 6.58 2.11 22.92
C GLN A 88 7.24 2.05 21.54
N VAL A 89 8.24 2.91 21.33
CA VAL A 89 9.18 2.85 20.21
C VAL A 89 10.60 2.85 20.77
N ALA A 90 11.43 1.93 20.31
CA ALA A 90 12.80 1.70 20.76
C ALA A 90 13.77 1.62 19.58
N THR A 91 15.06 1.81 19.86
CA THR A 91 16.13 1.63 18.85
C THR A 91 16.58 0.18 18.71
N ASP A 92 16.10 -0.71 19.56
CA ASP A 92 16.42 -2.13 19.54
C ASP A 92 15.17 -2.99 19.79
N GLU A 93 15.16 -4.18 19.20
CA GLU A 93 14.04 -5.12 19.26
C GLU A 93 13.71 -5.62 20.67
N ARG A 94 14.69 -5.59 21.59
CA ARG A 94 14.51 -6.02 22.99
C ARG A 94 13.94 -4.90 23.87
N PHE A 95 13.73 -3.70 23.32
CA PHE A 95 13.26 -2.50 24.03
C PHE A 95 14.16 -2.13 25.21
N THR A 96 15.48 -2.27 25.05
CA THR A 96 16.45 -1.81 26.07
C THR A 96 16.65 -0.29 26.05
N ASP A 97 16.49 0.34 24.89
CA ASP A 97 16.51 1.79 24.70
C ASP A 97 15.19 2.29 24.08
N VAL A 98 14.24 2.63 24.95
CA VAL A 98 12.93 3.19 24.57
C VAL A 98 13.06 4.69 24.36
N VAL A 99 12.88 5.15 23.11
CA VAL A 99 13.05 6.55 22.71
C VAL A 99 11.74 7.33 22.66
N ARG A 100 10.59 6.64 22.51
CA ARG A 100 9.25 7.22 22.63
C ARG A 100 8.31 6.24 23.30
N SER A 101 7.35 6.76 24.07
CA SER A 101 6.27 5.95 24.62
C SER A 101 5.07 6.84 24.97
N GLY A 102 3.92 6.22 25.18
CA GLY A 102 2.72 6.91 25.62
C GLY A 102 1.53 5.97 25.75
N THR A 103 0.34 6.57 25.87
CA THR A 103 -0.94 5.88 25.84
C THR A 103 -1.76 6.35 24.65
N ALA A 104 -2.62 5.47 24.15
CA ALA A 104 -3.66 5.78 23.17
C ALA A 104 -4.99 5.17 23.64
N THR A 105 -6.11 5.81 23.27
CA THR A 105 -7.44 5.32 23.65
C THR A 105 -8.04 4.50 22.52
N ALA A 106 -8.22 3.19 22.75
CA ALA A 106 -8.99 2.31 21.87
C ALA A 106 -10.48 2.40 22.25
N SER A 107 -11.33 2.94 21.38
CA SER A 107 -12.76 3.17 21.66
C SER A 107 -13.67 2.30 20.80
N PRO A 108 -14.89 1.94 21.28
CA PRO A 108 -15.85 1.17 20.48
C PRO A 108 -16.27 1.87 19.18
N ALA A 109 -16.28 3.21 19.17
CA ALA A 109 -16.62 3.99 17.99
C ALA A 109 -15.71 3.61 16.81
N TRP A 110 -14.43 3.34 17.05
CA TRP A 110 -13.44 3.00 16.03
C TRP A 110 -13.06 1.51 16.06
N ALA A 111 -13.99 0.64 16.49
CA ALA A 111 -13.78 -0.80 16.65
C ALA A 111 -12.50 -1.17 17.43
N HIS A 112 -12.15 -0.32 18.41
CA HIS A 112 -10.95 -0.42 19.22
C HIS A 112 -9.63 -0.47 18.43
N ALA A 113 -9.62 0.13 17.24
CA ALA A 113 -8.41 0.48 16.52
C ALA A 113 -7.62 1.54 17.29
N VAL A 114 -6.30 1.50 17.14
CA VAL A 114 -5.34 2.42 17.71
C VAL A 114 -4.44 2.90 16.60
N HIS A 115 -4.38 4.23 16.43
CA HIS A 115 -3.44 4.90 15.54
C HIS A 115 -2.62 5.88 16.38
N VAL A 116 -1.30 5.82 16.25
CA VAL A 116 -0.39 6.77 16.90
C VAL A 116 0.57 7.33 15.88
N GLU A 117 0.50 8.64 15.64
CA GLU A 117 1.51 9.38 14.91
C GLU A 117 2.71 9.64 15.82
N VAL A 118 3.73 8.78 15.74
CA VAL A 118 4.97 8.94 16.49
C VAL A 118 5.78 10.05 15.82
N THR A 119 6.35 10.97 16.61
CA THR A 119 7.15 12.11 16.12
C THR A 119 8.42 12.33 16.93
N GLY A 120 9.32 13.18 16.41
CA GLY A 120 10.61 13.53 17.02
C GLY A 120 11.65 12.40 17.03
N LEU A 121 11.48 11.39 16.18
CA LEU A 121 12.50 10.41 15.88
C LEU A 121 13.57 11.02 14.96
N LYS A 122 14.74 10.39 14.90
CA LYS A 122 15.79 10.77 13.94
C LYS A 122 15.48 10.17 12.56
N PRO A 123 15.71 10.92 11.46
CA PRO A 123 15.43 10.50 10.09
C PRO A 123 16.32 9.38 9.59
N GLY A 124 15.83 8.62 8.60
CA GLY A 124 16.56 7.55 7.93
C GLY A 124 17.03 6.43 8.87
N ARG A 125 16.23 6.10 9.89
CA ARG A 125 16.58 5.09 10.90
C ARG A 125 15.49 4.03 11.07
N GLU A 126 15.97 2.82 11.34
CA GLU A 126 15.17 1.71 11.83
C GLU A 126 14.83 1.89 13.31
N TYR A 127 13.59 1.56 13.65
CA TYR A 127 13.07 1.49 15.01
C TYR A 127 12.17 0.27 15.17
N TYR A 128 11.94 -0.11 16.42
CA TYR A 128 11.02 -1.18 16.81
C TYR A 128 9.90 -0.61 17.67
N TYR A 129 8.68 -1.13 17.53
CA TYR A 129 7.52 -0.67 18.28
C TYR A 129 6.65 -1.83 18.77
N ARG A 130 5.94 -1.60 19.86
CA ARG A 130 4.99 -2.56 20.43
C ARG A 130 3.88 -1.86 21.20
N PHE A 131 2.79 -2.58 21.40
CA PHE A 131 1.66 -2.16 22.22
C PHE A 131 1.50 -3.06 23.45
N ARG A 132 0.88 -2.53 24.49
CA ARG A 132 0.55 -3.27 25.70
C ARG A 132 -0.82 -2.87 26.23
N GLN A 133 -1.63 -3.87 26.54
CA GLN A 133 -2.92 -3.72 27.20
C GLN A 133 -2.93 -4.67 28.41
N SER A 134 -2.95 -4.11 29.62
CA SER A 134 -2.90 -4.87 30.88
C SER A 134 -1.73 -5.90 30.91
N ALA A 135 -2.05 -7.19 30.85
CA ALA A 135 -1.09 -8.30 30.86
C ALA A 135 -0.60 -8.70 29.45
N TRP A 136 -1.27 -8.25 28.40
CA TRP A 136 -0.97 -8.62 27.02
C TRP A 136 -0.01 -7.61 26.38
N THR A 137 0.98 -8.13 25.68
CA THR A 137 1.92 -7.34 24.86
C THR A 137 1.80 -7.84 23.43
N SER A 138 1.69 -6.93 22.47
CA SER A 138 1.62 -7.30 21.06
C SER A 138 2.92 -7.96 20.58
N GLY A 139 2.90 -8.51 19.37
CA GLY A 139 4.13 -8.73 18.60
C GLY A 139 4.93 -7.42 18.43
N VAL A 140 6.23 -7.56 18.17
CA VAL A 140 7.12 -6.43 17.87
C VAL A 140 7.05 -6.13 16.38
N GLY A 141 6.79 -4.87 16.04
CA GLY A 141 6.92 -4.39 14.67
C GLY A 141 8.21 -3.60 14.47
N ARG A 142 8.69 -3.58 13.23
CA ARG A 142 9.80 -2.76 12.74
C ARG A 142 9.25 -1.65 11.85
N SER A 143 9.84 -0.47 11.94
CA SER A 143 9.55 0.64 11.03
C SER A 143 10.80 1.43 10.70
N VAL A 144 10.76 2.19 9.60
CA VAL A 144 11.84 3.06 9.15
C VAL A 144 11.29 4.46 8.95
N THR A 145 11.89 5.46 9.59
CA THR A 145 11.59 6.87 9.28
C THR A 145 12.16 7.24 7.93
N ALA A 146 11.45 8.04 7.13
CA ALA A 146 12.01 8.55 5.88
C ALA A 146 13.33 9.33 6.13
N PRO A 147 14.27 9.35 5.18
CA PRO A 147 15.44 10.23 5.27
C PRO A 147 15.03 11.71 5.25
N ALA A 148 15.86 12.58 5.82
CA ALA A 148 15.60 14.02 5.83
C ALA A 148 15.55 14.57 4.40
N PRO A 149 14.74 15.61 4.11
CA PRO A 149 14.71 16.23 2.79
C PRO A 149 16.12 16.60 2.30
N GLY A 150 16.44 16.25 1.05
CA GLY A 150 17.76 16.49 0.45
C GLY A 150 18.91 15.60 0.95
N ALA A 151 18.66 14.67 1.89
CA ALA A 151 19.68 13.72 2.32
C ALA A 151 20.06 12.77 1.18
N VAL A 152 21.36 12.58 0.99
CA VAL A 152 21.87 11.59 0.02
C VAL A 152 21.64 10.19 0.59
N VAL A 153 20.86 9.39 -0.13
CA VAL A 153 20.55 8.00 0.22
C VAL A 153 21.25 7.09 -0.79
N PRO A 154 22.20 6.24 -0.36
CA PRO A 154 22.97 5.41 -1.29
C PRO A 154 22.16 4.26 -1.88
N SER A 155 21.17 3.75 -1.14
CA SER A 155 20.28 2.68 -1.59
C SER A 155 19.00 2.64 -0.74
N MET A 156 17.91 2.17 -1.33
CA MET A 156 16.66 1.84 -0.67
C MET A 156 16.11 0.53 -1.24
N THR A 157 15.59 -0.34 -0.38
CA THR A 157 14.79 -1.50 -0.80
C THR A 157 13.31 -1.20 -0.62
N MET A 158 12.54 -1.30 -1.70
CA MET A 158 11.08 -1.18 -1.66
C MET A 158 10.46 -2.46 -2.19
N ALA A 159 9.36 -2.92 -1.59
CA ALA A 159 8.51 -3.94 -2.20
C ALA A 159 7.12 -3.35 -2.48
N PHE A 160 6.42 -3.85 -3.50
CA PHE A 160 5.02 -3.50 -3.72
C PHE A 160 4.19 -4.71 -4.14
N ALA A 161 2.92 -4.70 -3.70
CA ALA A 161 1.97 -5.80 -3.83
C ALA A 161 0.54 -5.28 -4.02
N SER A 162 -0.34 -6.15 -4.52
CA SER A 162 -1.79 -5.93 -4.63
C SER A 162 -2.54 -7.26 -4.62
N CYS A 163 -3.88 -7.20 -4.63
CA CYS A 163 -4.76 -8.32 -5.00
C CYS A 163 -4.53 -9.60 -4.20
N SER A 164 -5.08 -9.61 -2.99
CA SER A 164 -4.87 -10.66 -1.98
C SER A 164 -6.12 -11.48 -1.69
N ASN A 165 -6.89 -11.91 -2.70
CA ASN A 165 -8.12 -12.70 -2.50
C ASN A 165 -7.87 -13.93 -1.58
N LEU A 166 -8.43 -13.90 -0.38
CA LEU A 166 -8.15 -14.88 0.68
C LEU A 166 -8.65 -16.30 0.33
N PRO A 167 -9.87 -16.47 -0.21
CA PRO A 167 -10.33 -17.77 -0.71
C PRO A 167 -9.47 -18.36 -1.83
N ALA A 168 -8.84 -17.53 -2.67
CA ALA A 168 -8.08 -17.99 -3.83
C ALA A 168 -6.71 -18.61 -3.49
N GLY A 169 -6.10 -18.24 -2.36
CA GLY A 169 -4.73 -18.68 -2.04
C GLY A 169 -4.28 -18.39 -0.62
N TYR A 170 -3.24 -19.11 -0.18
CA TYR A 170 -2.43 -18.76 0.98
C TYR A 170 -1.50 -17.59 0.66
N PHE A 171 -1.24 -16.76 1.67
CA PHE A 171 -0.49 -15.51 1.55
C PHE A 171 1.03 -15.69 1.62
N THR A 172 1.53 -16.82 1.13
CA THR A 172 2.95 -17.19 1.14
C THR A 172 3.87 -16.09 0.56
N ALA A 173 3.37 -15.34 -0.43
CA ALA A 173 4.09 -14.21 -1.01
C ALA A 173 4.39 -13.09 0.02
N TYR A 174 3.46 -12.80 0.95
CA TYR A 174 3.72 -11.86 2.04
C TYR A 174 4.78 -12.37 3.01
N GLY A 175 4.82 -13.68 3.31
CA GLY A 175 5.86 -14.28 4.14
C GLY A 175 7.25 -14.09 3.51
N ALA A 176 7.36 -14.37 2.20
CA ALA A 176 8.58 -14.12 1.46
C ALA A 176 8.95 -12.64 1.36
N LEU A 177 7.97 -11.72 1.28
CA LEU A 177 8.21 -10.27 1.32
C LEU A 177 8.74 -9.83 2.68
N ALA A 178 8.20 -10.37 3.78
CA ALA A 178 8.64 -10.08 5.13
C ALA A 178 10.12 -10.48 5.36
N ASP A 179 10.54 -11.62 4.81
CA ASP A 179 11.92 -12.11 4.87
C ASP A 179 12.92 -11.16 4.20
N GLU A 180 12.50 -10.37 3.21
CA GLU A 180 13.37 -9.38 2.55
C GLU A 180 13.60 -8.12 3.40
N ARG A 181 12.80 -7.89 4.45
CA ARG A 181 12.84 -6.70 5.34
C ARG A 181 13.00 -5.37 4.57
N PRO A 182 12.12 -5.05 3.60
CA PRO A 182 12.23 -3.84 2.78
C PRO A 182 12.15 -2.57 3.63
N ASP A 183 12.77 -1.46 3.21
CA ASP A 183 12.66 -0.17 3.89
C ASP A 183 11.25 0.42 3.84
N LEU A 184 10.50 0.06 2.79
CA LEU A 184 9.13 0.51 2.54
C LEU A 184 8.35 -0.54 1.76
N VAL A 185 7.08 -0.72 2.11
CA VAL A 185 6.14 -1.54 1.33
C VAL A 185 5.05 -0.64 0.76
N LEU A 186 4.72 -0.79 -0.52
CA LEU A 186 3.53 -0.19 -1.10
C LEU A 186 2.45 -1.28 -1.27
N HIS A 187 1.20 -0.93 -0.93
CA HIS A 187 0.05 -1.76 -1.29
C HIS A 187 -0.85 -0.98 -2.24
N LEU A 188 -1.09 -1.53 -3.42
CA LEU A 188 -1.67 -0.81 -4.56
C LEU A 188 -3.15 -1.17 -4.80
N GLY A 189 -3.88 -1.47 -3.72
CA GLY A 189 -5.28 -1.90 -3.78
C GLY A 189 -5.51 -3.41 -3.70
N ASP A 190 -6.78 -3.76 -3.53
CA ASP A 190 -7.29 -5.11 -3.31
C ASP A 190 -6.61 -5.82 -2.14
N TYR A 191 -6.43 -5.06 -1.07
CA TYR A 191 -6.03 -5.57 0.24
C TYR A 191 -7.07 -6.54 0.79
N GLN A 192 -8.32 -6.36 0.41
CA GLN A 192 -9.39 -7.32 0.63
C GLN A 192 -10.34 -7.35 -0.56
N TYR A 193 -11.18 -8.38 -0.59
CA TYR A 193 -12.32 -8.48 -1.50
C TYR A 193 -13.61 -8.35 -0.70
N GLU A 194 -14.67 -7.87 -1.33
CA GLU A 194 -15.99 -7.55 -0.77
C GLU A 194 -16.98 -8.73 -0.91
N GLY A 195 -16.91 -9.47 -2.02
CA GLY A 195 -17.84 -10.53 -2.37
C GLY A 195 -17.85 -11.70 -1.37
N ALA A 196 -18.93 -12.47 -1.33
CA ALA A 196 -18.88 -13.80 -0.69
C ALA A 196 -17.95 -14.70 -1.53
N GLY A 197 -17.10 -15.51 -0.90
CA GLY A 197 -16.12 -16.31 -1.62
C GLY A 197 -15.79 -17.60 -0.90
N ASP A 198 -15.62 -18.67 -1.68
CA ASP A 198 -15.09 -19.97 -1.25
C ASP A 198 -14.11 -20.44 -2.32
N GLY A 199 -13.04 -21.12 -1.90
CA GLY A 199 -11.95 -21.48 -2.79
C GLY A 199 -11.19 -22.70 -2.29
N ILE A 200 -9.91 -22.54 -1.96
CA ILE A 200 -8.99 -23.65 -1.66
C ILE A 200 -9.19 -24.27 -0.26
N GLY A 201 -10.43 -24.32 0.24
CA GLY A 201 -10.76 -24.62 1.63
C GLY A 201 -10.66 -23.41 2.56
N ARG A 202 -10.41 -22.22 1.99
CA ARG A 202 -10.55 -20.91 2.64
C ARG A 202 -11.80 -20.23 2.06
N HIS A 203 -12.55 -19.55 2.92
CA HIS A 203 -13.79 -18.86 2.54
C HIS A 203 -13.87 -17.50 3.23
N HIS A 204 -14.61 -16.56 2.65
CA HIS A 204 -14.96 -15.31 3.30
C HIS A 204 -15.97 -15.52 4.42
N ALA A 205 -15.73 -14.86 5.55
CA ALA A 205 -16.67 -14.83 6.66
C ALA A 205 -17.78 -13.80 6.39
N GLY A 206 -19.02 -14.18 6.69
CA GLY A 206 -20.19 -13.33 6.50
C GLY A 206 -20.64 -13.20 5.04
N PRO A 207 -21.65 -12.35 4.78
CA PRO A 207 -22.11 -12.07 3.42
C PRO A 207 -21.11 -11.16 2.66
N GLU A 208 -21.49 -10.78 1.45
CA GLU A 208 -20.91 -9.63 0.75
C GLU A 208 -20.88 -8.39 1.66
N THR A 209 -19.78 -7.65 1.62
CA THR A 209 -19.60 -6.52 2.53
C THR A 209 -20.37 -5.30 2.05
N VAL A 210 -21.40 -4.92 2.80
CA VAL A 210 -22.20 -3.70 2.55
C VAL A 210 -22.22 -2.79 3.76
N THR A 211 -22.30 -3.36 4.96
CA THR A 211 -22.34 -2.59 6.21
C THR A 211 -20.95 -2.43 6.83
N LEU A 212 -20.79 -1.43 7.69
CA LEU A 212 -19.55 -1.22 8.45
C LEU A 212 -19.13 -2.47 9.25
N ALA A 213 -20.10 -3.22 9.80
CA ALA A 213 -19.82 -4.46 10.52
C ALA A 213 -19.22 -5.52 9.58
N ASN A 214 -19.75 -5.65 8.35
CA ASN A 214 -19.22 -6.60 7.37
C ASN A 214 -17.80 -6.22 6.94
N TYR A 215 -17.53 -4.96 6.60
CA TYR A 215 -16.18 -4.52 6.24
C TYR A 215 -15.18 -4.69 7.39
N ARG A 216 -15.58 -4.40 8.63
CA ARG A 216 -14.73 -4.63 9.81
C ARG A 216 -14.41 -6.10 10.03
N GLN A 217 -15.38 -7.00 9.80
CA GLN A 217 -15.19 -8.45 9.89
C GLN A 217 -14.28 -8.96 8.77
N ARG A 218 -14.45 -8.45 7.53
CA ARG A 218 -13.62 -8.82 6.38
C ARG A 218 -12.17 -8.40 6.55
N HIS A 219 -11.91 -7.15 6.95
CA HIS A 219 -10.55 -6.71 7.27
C HIS A 219 -9.94 -7.54 8.40
N ALA A 220 -10.71 -7.82 9.45
CA ALA A 220 -10.23 -8.65 10.55
C ALA A 220 -9.86 -10.05 10.07
N GLN A 221 -10.67 -10.65 9.18
CA GLN A 221 -10.38 -11.96 8.60
C GLN A 221 -9.05 -12.00 7.85
N TYR A 222 -8.84 -11.05 6.94
CA TYR A 222 -7.60 -10.96 6.18
C TYR A 222 -6.39 -10.77 7.12
N LYS A 223 -6.53 -9.90 8.11
CA LYS A 223 -5.48 -9.61 9.10
C LYS A 223 -5.25 -10.72 10.13
N THR A 224 -6.03 -11.81 10.13
CA THR A 224 -5.69 -13.01 10.92
C THR A 224 -4.61 -13.87 10.26
N ASP A 225 -4.30 -13.64 8.99
CA ASP A 225 -3.30 -14.41 8.26
C ASP A 225 -1.88 -14.10 8.80
N PRO A 226 -1.11 -15.14 9.21
CA PRO A 226 0.20 -14.94 9.84
C PRO A 226 1.25 -14.34 8.90
N ASP A 227 1.20 -14.64 7.60
CA ASP A 227 2.16 -14.11 6.62
C ASP A 227 1.88 -12.63 6.36
N LEU A 228 0.60 -12.23 6.31
CA LEU A 228 0.22 -10.82 6.25
C LEU A 228 0.61 -10.05 7.50
N GLN A 229 0.43 -10.64 8.69
CA GLN A 229 0.90 -10.03 9.95
C GLN A 229 2.41 -9.85 9.97
N ALA A 230 3.16 -10.86 9.51
CA ALA A 230 4.62 -10.77 9.40
C ALA A 230 5.05 -9.64 8.46
N ALA A 231 4.41 -9.51 7.30
CA ALA A 231 4.70 -8.44 6.34
C ALA A 231 4.37 -7.03 6.88
N HIS A 232 3.26 -6.86 7.61
CA HIS A 232 2.93 -5.60 8.31
C HIS A 232 3.92 -5.25 9.43
N ALA A 233 4.41 -6.26 10.15
CA ALA A 233 5.40 -6.08 11.19
C ALA A 233 6.81 -5.82 10.62
N ALA A 234 7.09 -6.16 9.36
CA ALA A 234 8.43 -6.09 8.79
C ALA A 234 8.84 -4.70 8.28
N ALA A 235 7.92 -3.79 7.99
CA ALA A 235 8.23 -2.50 7.35
C ALA A 235 7.11 -1.46 7.55
N PRO A 236 7.36 -0.16 7.31
CA PRO A 236 6.28 0.80 7.10
C PRO A 236 5.59 0.57 5.75
N TRP A 237 4.27 0.70 5.72
CA TRP A 237 3.44 0.56 4.52
C TRP A 237 2.90 1.90 4.02
N LEU A 238 2.96 2.13 2.71
CA LEU A 238 2.22 3.16 1.99
C LEU A 238 1.08 2.49 1.22
N VAL A 239 -0.12 2.61 1.78
CA VAL A 239 -1.30 1.97 1.22
C VAL A 239 -2.15 2.97 0.44
N VAL A 240 -2.64 2.48 -0.70
CA VAL A 240 -3.78 3.01 -1.45
C VAL A 240 -4.75 1.85 -1.70
N TRP A 241 -6.03 2.14 -1.85
CA TRP A 241 -7.04 1.14 -2.22
C TRP A 241 -7.12 1.00 -3.73
N ASP A 242 -7.87 -0.01 -4.18
CA ASP A 242 -8.50 -0.04 -5.49
C ASP A 242 -10.03 -0.22 -5.32
N ASP A 243 -10.68 -1.02 -6.15
CA ASP A 243 -12.13 -1.18 -6.18
C ASP A 243 -12.65 -2.11 -5.07
N HIS A 244 -12.04 -3.28 -4.90
CA HIS A 244 -12.54 -4.34 -4.02
C HIS A 244 -12.47 -4.03 -2.51
N GLU A 245 -11.79 -2.94 -2.13
CA GLU A 245 -11.98 -2.36 -0.81
C GLU A 245 -13.44 -1.93 -0.53
N VAL A 246 -14.21 -1.64 -1.59
CA VAL A 246 -15.61 -1.21 -1.56
C VAL A 246 -16.49 -2.18 -2.33
N ASP A 247 -16.34 -2.21 -3.65
CA ASP A 247 -17.24 -2.86 -4.61
C ASP A 247 -16.49 -2.95 -5.94
N ASN A 248 -16.46 -4.14 -6.54
CA ASN A 248 -15.83 -4.38 -7.84
C ASN A 248 -16.14 -3.23 -8.82
N ASN A 249 -15.14 -2.73 -9.54
CA ASN A 249 -15.23 -1.73 -10.61
C ASN A 249 -15.97 -0.40 -10.27
N TYR A 250 -16.15 -0.02 -9.01
CA TYR A 250 -16.84 1.25 -8.70
C TYR A 250 -16.16 2.50 -9.30
N ALA A 251 -16.94 3.54 -9.57
CA ALA A 251 -16.46 4.82 -10.12
C ALA A 251 -17.05 5.99 -9.35
N ASP A 252 -16.22 6.63 -8.51
CA ASP A 252 -16.65 7.69 -7.59
C ASP A 252 -17.89 7.27 -6.79
N ASP A 253 -19.07 7.79 -7.14
CA ASP A 253 -20.35 7.57 -6.45
C ASP A 253 -21.24 6.50 -7.13
N LEU A 254 -20.70 5.83 -8.16
CA LEU A 254 -21.36 4.79 -8.92
C LEU A 254 -20.85 3.39 -8.52
N ALA A 255 -21.78 2.55 -8.04
CA ALA A 255 -21.59 1.10 -7.89
C ALA A 255 -21.47 0.42 -9.27
N ASP A 256 -20.85 -0.75 -9.32
CA ASP A 256 -20.81 -1.57 -10.55
C ASP A 256 -22.21 -2.01 -10.98
N ARG A 257 -23.01 -2.53 -10.05
CA ARG A 257 -24.36 -3.01 -10.39
C ARG A 257 -25.39 -1.96 -10.03
N ALA A 258 -26.24 -1.62 -11.00
CA ALA A 258 -27.35 -0.67 -10.80
C ALA A 258 -28.31 -1.06 -9.65
N VAL A 259 -28.36 -2.34 -9.25
CA VAL A 259 -29.18 -2.82 -8.12
C VAL A 259 -28.63 -2.37 -6.75
N GLU A 260 -27.36 -1.98 -6.69
CA GLU A 260 -26.71 -1.45 -5.48
C GLU A 260 -26.97 0.04 -5.29
N GLN A 261 -27.67 0.65 -6.26
CA GLN A 261 -28.18 2.01 -6.18
C GLN A 261 -29.69 2.02 -5.86
N PRO A 262 -30.18 2.94 -5.00
CA PRO A 262 -29.45 3.92 -4.18
C PRO A 262 -28.87 3.30 -2.91
N GLY A 263 -27.84 3.93 -2.33
CA GLY A 263 -27.21 3.49 -1.07
C GLY A 263 -25.70 3.27 -1.16
N PHE A 264 -25.11 3.47 -2.33
CA PHE A 264 -23.70 3.20 -2.55
C PHE A 264 -22.78 4.12 -1.74
N LEU A 265 -23.13 5.40 -1.57
CA LEU A 265 -22.32 6.32 -0.76
C LEU A 265 -22.28 5.92 0.73
N GLU A 266 -23.34 5.34 1.28
CA GLU A 266 -23.33 4.76 2.62
C GLU A 266 -22.41 3.52 2.69
N ARG A 267 -22.42 2.68 1.66
CA ARG A 267 -21.48 1.55 1.52
C ARG A 267 -20.04 2.03 1.42
N ARG A 268 -19.75 3.03 0.58
CA ARG A 268 -18.42 3.66 0.45
C ARG A 268 -17.94 4.25 1.77
N ALA A 269 -18.79 4.99 2.47
CA ALA A 269 -18.48 5.52 3.80
C ALA A 269 -18.18 4.41 4.83
N ALA A 270 -18.91 3.29 4.78
CA ALA A 270 -18.66 2.12 5.63
C ALA A 270 -17.32 1.44 5.29
N ALA A 271 -17.03 1.24 4.00
CA ALA A 271 -15.80 0.66 3.49
C ALA A 271 -14.58 1.50 3.87
N TYR A 272 -14.58 2.79 3.52
CA TYR A 272 -13.47 3.72 3.81
C TYR A 272 -13.22 3.84 5.32
N ARG A 273 -14.28 3.78 6.15
CA ARG A 273 -14.13 3.80 7.60
C ARG A 273 -13.44 2.55 8.10
N ALA A 274 -13.85 1.38 7.63
CA ALA A 274 -13.19 0.14 7.97
C ALA A 274 -11.74 0.11 7.47
N TYR A 275 -11.47 0.67 6.29
CA TYR A 275 -10.11 0.81 5.73
C TYR A 275 -9.22 1.64 6.65
N TYR A 276 -9.66 2.85 7.03
CA TYR A 276 -8.95 3.69 8.00
C TYR A 276 -8.73 2.97 9.34
N GLU A 277 -9.76 2.30 9.86
CA GLU A 277 -9.69 1.56 11.13
C GLU A 277 -8.67 0.41 11.11
N ASN A 278 -8.33 -0.16 9.94
CA ASN A 278 -7.52 -1.38 9.84
C ASN A 278 -6.15 -1.20 9.15
N LEU A 279 -5.81 0.03 8.74
CA LEU A 279 -4.54 0.35 8.08
C LEU A 279 -3.81 1.54 8.72
N PRO A 280 -2.47 1.59 8.65
CA PRO A 280 -1.65 2.54 9.38
C PRO A 280 -1.57 3.92 8.71
N LEU A 281 -2.74 4.56 8.55
CA LEU A 281 -2.88 5.89 7.95
C LEU A 281 -2.79 7.02 8.98
N ARG A 282 -2.33 8.19 8.53
CA ARG A 282 -2.35 9.42 9.33
C ARG A 282 -3.77 9.94 9.55
N ARG A 283 -3.95 10.80 10.56
CA ARG A 283 -5.23 11.43 10.88
C ARG A 283 -5.75 12.37 9.78
N THR A 284 -4.88 12.77 8.85
CA THR A 284 -5.28 13.49 7.62
C THR A 284 -6.20 12.65 6.73
N SER A 285 -6.20 11.33 6.90
CA SER A 285 -7.06 10.38 6.21
C SER A 285 -8.25 9.91 7.08
N VAL A 286 -8.60 10.65 8.14
CA VAL A 286 -9.89 10.45 8.80
C VAL A 286 -10.99 10.96 7.86
N LEU A 287 -12.06 10.18 7.73
CA LEU A 287 -13.13 10.45 6.79
C LEU A 287 -13.90 11.75 7.09
N SER A 288 -14.43 12.34 6.03
CA SER A 288 -15.48 13.37 6.07
C SER A 288 -16.65 12.92 5.20
N GLY A 289 -17.71 12.39 5.82
CA GLY A 289 -18.81 11.78 5.07
C GLY A 289 -18.34 10.52 4.32
N PRO A 290 -18.64 10.38 3.00
CA PRO A 290 -18.16 9.27 2.18
C PRO A 290 -16.76 9.49 1.59
N ASP A 291 -16.06 10.56 1.99
CA ASP A 291 -14.78 10.97 1.41
C ASP A 291 -13.62 10.76 2.38
N LEU A 292 -12.46 10.38 1.84
CA LEU A 292 -11.21 10.23 2.59
C LEU A 292 -10.02 10.67 1.73
N GLN A 293 -9.16 11.54 2.29
CA GLN A 293 -7.94 11.95 1.61
C GLN A 293 -6.91 10.81 1.64
N LEU A 294 -6.77 10.09 0.53
CA LEU A 294 -5.82 8.97 0.42
C LEU A 294 -4.59 9.31 -0.42
N PHE A 295 -4.77 9.95 -1.58
CA PHE A 295 -3.63 10.35 -2.40
C PHE A 295 -2.70 11.28 -1.61
N ARG A 296 -1.39 11.03 -1.66
CA ARG A 296 -0.40 11.76 -0.86
C ARG A 296 1.01 11.54 -1.38
N ARG A 297 1.94 12.36 -0.90
CA ARG A 297 3.36 12.33 -1.30
C ARG A 297 4.25 11.95 -0.13
N VAL A 298 5.23 11.10 -0.38
CA VAL A 298 6.30 10.78 0.57
C VAL A 298 7.64 10.98 -0.12
N HIS A 299 8.56 11.68 0.54
CA HIS A 299 9.91 11.91 0.05
C HIS A 299 10.89 10.98 0.77
N TRP A 300 11.86 10.46 0.03
CA TRP A 300 12.90 9.59 0.56
C TRP A 300 14.28 10.21 0.33
N GLY A 301 14.60 11.23 1.12
CA GLY A 301 15.80 12.04 0.91
C GLY A 301 15.78 12.75 -0.43
N SER A 302 16.91 12.77 -1.12
CA SER A 302 17.01 13.20 -2.53
C SER A 302 16.85 12.03 -3.52
N LEU A 303 16.64 10.80 -3.04
CA LEU A 303 16.64 9.62 -3.89
C LEU A 303 15.33 9.47 -4.64
N ALA A 304 14.21 9.44 -3.93
CA ALA A 304 12.91 9.18 -4.54
C ALA A 304 11.80 10.07 -3.97
N THR A 305 10.86 10.44 -4.83
CA THR A 305 9.55 10.98 -4.47
C THR A 305 8.49 9.97 -4.85
N PHE A 306 7.68 9.55 -3.87
CA PHE A 306 6.53 8.68 -4.08
C PHE A 306 5.27 9.54 -4.20
N HIS A 307 4.63 9.51 -5.38
CA HIS A 307 3.31 10.08 -5.60
C HIS A 307 2.29 8.95 -5.56
N MET A 308 1.60 8.79 -4.42
CA MET A 308 0.59 7.75 -4.25
C MET A 308 -0.76 8.29 -4.72
N LEU A 309 -1.38 7.63 -5.70
CA LEU A 309 -2.64 8.04 -6.32
C LEU A 309 -3.84 7.27 -5.76
N ASP A 310 -5.00 7.91 -5.86
CA ASP A 310 -6.31 7.30 -5.81
C ASP A 310 -6.95 7.41 -7.20
N THR A 311 -7.23 6.28 -7.85
CA THR A 311 -7.85 6.25 -9.19
C THR A 311 -9.30 5.78 -9.15
N ARG A 312 -9.93 5.71 -7.96
CA ARG A 312 -11.32 5.24 -7.82
C ARG A 312 -12.26 6.32 -7.30
N GLN A 313 -11.88 7.04 -6.24
CA GLN A 313 -12.80 7.97 -5.58
C GLN A 313 -13.23 9.16 -6.45
N TYR A 314 -12.44 9.53 -7.46
CA TYR A 314 -12.65 10.77 -8.24
C TYR A 314 -12.87 10.54 -9.74
N ARG A 315 -12.98 9.28 -10.16
CA ARG A 315 -13.03 8.94 -11.58
C ARG A 315 -14.43 9.08 -12.15
N SER A 316 -14.50 9.44 -13.42
CA SER A 316 -15.72 9.27 -14.22
C SER A 316 -16.04 7.79 -14.38
N ASP A 317 -17.31 7.46 -14.64
CA ASP A 317 -17.74 6.10 -14.99
C ASP A 317 -16.96 5.54 -16.20
N GLN A 318 -16.78 4.21 -16.24
CA GLN A 318 -16.14 3.50 -17.34
C GLN A 318 -16.98 3.65 -18.61
N ALA A 319 -16.34 4.06 -19.70
CA ALA A 319 -17.06 4.36 -20.93
C ALA A 319 -17.68 3.11 -21.56
N CYS A 320 -18.76 3.32 -22.33
CA CYS A 320 -19.46 2.29 -23.07
C CYS A 320 -19.92 1.08 -22.23
N GLY A 321 -20.06 1.19 -20.91
CA GLY A 321 -20.47 0.11 -20.00
C GLY A 321 -19.37 -0.93 -19.72
N ASP A 322 -18.14 -0.46 -19.52
CA ASP A 322 -16.96 -1.18 -19.01
C ASP A 322 -16.44 -2.41 -19.79
N GLY A 323 -15.32 -3.01 -19.39
CA GLY A 323 -14.72 -4.20 -20.00
C GLY A 323 -13.87 -3.91 -21.23
N TYR A 324 -13.53 -4.96 -21.99
CA TYR A 324 -12.70 -4.85 -23.20
C TYR A 324 -13.50 -4.52 -24.45
N LYS A 325 -13.35 -3.29 -24.95
CA LYS A 325 -14.11 -2.81 -26.11
C LYS A 325 -13.39 -1.69 -26.88
N ASP A 326 -13.77 -1.55 -28.14
CA ASP A 326 -13.50 -0.36 -28.94
C ASP A 326 -14.58 0.67 -28.61
N CYS A 327 -14.17 1.79 -28.00
CA CYS A 327 -15.07 2.77 -27.41
C CYS A 327 -14.60 4.20 -27.72
N PRO A 328 -15.12 4.85 -28.77
CA PRO A 328 -14.80 6.24 -29.09
C PRO A 328 -15.15 7.24 -27.97
N GLU A 329 -16.17 6.94 -27.15
CA GLU A 329 -16.54 7.76 -25.99
C GLU A 329 -15.41 7.84 -24.95
N ALA A 330 -14.53 6.85 -24.90
CA ALA A 330 -13.37 6.87 -24.00
C ALA A 330 -12.43 8.04 -24.31
N ALA A 331 -12.40 8.53 -25.56
CA ALA A 331 -11.56 9.63 -25.99
C ALA A 331 -12.08 11.03 -25.58
N ASP A 332 -13.25 11.13 -24.93
CA ASP A 332 -13.77 12.41 -24.45
C ASP A 332 -12.79 13.08 -23.47
N PRO A 333 -12.26 14.28 -23.78
CA PRO A 333 -11.27 14.95 -22.95
C PRO A 333 -11.79 15.39 -21.58
N SER A 334 -13.11 15.42 -21.38
CA SER A 334 -13.76 15.78 -20.11
C SER A 334 -13.79 14.64 -19.10
N ARG A 335 -13.63 13.37 -19.54
CA ARG A 335 -13.54 12.23 -18.63
C ARG A 335 -12.23 12.27 -17.86
N SER A 336 -12.30 11.91 -16.58
CA SER A 336 -11.16 11.95 -15.66
C SER A 336 -11.01 10.66 -14.88
N LEU A 337 -9.77 10.21 -14.68
CA LEU A 337 -9.46 9.12 -13.73
C LEU A 337 -9.08 9.65 -12.34
N LEU A 338 -8.51 10.85 -12.28
CA LEU A 338 -7.94 11.42 -11.05
C LEU A 338 -8.82 12.53 -10.44
N GLY A 339 -9.80 13.05 -11.18
CA GLY A 339 -10.41 14.32 -10.86
C GLY A 339 -9.43 15.50 -11.02
N SER A 340 -9.96 16.72 -10.96
CA SER A 340 -9.18 17.92 -11.28
C SER A 340 -8.15 18.31 -10.21
N GLU A 341 -8.45 18.07 -8.92
CA GLU A 341 -7.59 18.45 -7.80
C GLU A 341 -6.32 17.58 -7.76
N GLN A 342 -6.48 16.25 -7.82
CA GLN A 342 -5.37 15.32 -7.79
C GLN A 342 -4.50 15.44 -9.05
N GLU A 343 -5.08 15.68 -10.23
CA GLU A 343 -4.31 15.91 -11.46
C GLU A 343 -3.41 17.16 -11.32
N GLN A 344 -3.94 18.27 -10.78
CA GLN A 344 -3.15 19.49 -10.52
C GLN A 344 -2.09 19.28 -9.43
N TRP A 345 -2.43 18.55 -8.37
CA TRP A 345 -1.49 18.18 -7.30
C TRP A 345 -0.32 17.33 -7.82
N LEU A 346 -0.59 16.43 -8.78
CA LEU A 346 0.40 15.57 -9.40
C LEU A 346 1.34 16.38 -10.31
N ALA A 347 0.78 17.19 -11.21
CA ALA A 347 1.57 18.05 -12.10
C ALA A 347 2.46 19.03 -11.31
N SER A 348 1.92 19.63 -10.25
CA SER A 348 2.69 20.50 -9.35
C SER A 348 3.78 19.71 -8.60
N GLY A 349 3.52 18.45 -8.29
CA GLY A 349 4.48 17.53 -7.71
C GLY A 349 5.69 17.27 -8.59
N PHE A 350 5.44 16.95 -9.86
CA PHE A 350 6.51 16.75 -10.84
C PHE A 350 7.33 18.01 -11.06
N ALA A 351 6.68 19.17 -11.18
CA ALA A 351 7.36 20.45 -11.34
C ALA A 351 8.22 20.84 -10.12
N ALA A 352 7.87 20.36 -8.93
CA ALA A 352 8.58 20.66 -7.69
C ALA A 352 9.58 19.57 -7.26
N SER A 353 9.59 18.39 -7.89
CA SER A 353 10.44 17.28 -7.51
C SER A 353 11.88 17.55 -7.92
N GLU A 354 12.81 17.45 -6.96
CA GLU A 354 14.26 17.45 -7.20
C GLU A 354 14.87 16.06 -6.95
N ALA A 355 14.04 15.02 -6.82
CA ALA A 355 14.49 13.67 -6.55
C ALA A 355 15.12 13.02 -7.80
N GLY A 356 15.99 12.04 -7.58
CA GLY A 356 16.52 11.21 -8.67
C GLY A 356 15.44 10.36 -9.35
N TRP A 357 14.44 9.91 -8.58
CA TRP A 357 13.35 9.05 -9.03
C TRP A 357 11.99 9.62 -8.65
N ASP A 358 11.06 9.66 -9.59
CA ASP A 358 9.65 9.97 -9.33
C ASP A 358 8.83 8.71 -9.55
N LEU A 359 8.34 8.15 -8.44
CA LEU A 359 7.63 6.87 -8.41
C LEU A 359 6.13 7.15 -8.26
N LEU A 360 5.34 6.76 -9.25
CA LEU A 360 3.89 6.90 -9.27
C LEU A 360 3.25 5.60 -8.81
N GLY A 361 2.87 5.51 -7.53
CA GLY A 361 2.16 4.35 -6.99
C GLY A 361 0.66 4.47 -7.22
N GLN A 362 0.08 3.53 -7.96
CA GLN A 362 -1.31 3.59 -8.38
C GLN A 362 -1.86 2.18 -8.70
N GLN A 363 -3.13 2.09 -9.08
CA GLN A 363 -3.92 0.88 -9.08
C GLN A 363 -3.88 0.14 -10.42
N VAL A 364 -4.38 0.77 -11.49
CA VAL A 364 -4.79 0.11 -12.75
C VAL A 364 -3.78 0.29 -13.89
N PHE A 365 -3.77 -0.60 -14.89
CA PHE A 365 -2.75 -0.61 -15.96
C PHE A 365 -2.58 0.73 -16.70
N PHE A 366 -1.36 1.28 -16.72
CA PHE A 366 -1.03 2.60 -17.28
C PHE A 366 -0.69 2.55 -18.77
N GLY A 367 0.14 1.60 -19.20
CA GLY A 367 0.52 1.39 -20.60
C GLY A 367 -0.63 0.93 -21.49
N ARG A 368 -0.40 0.85 -22.81
CA ARG A 368 -1.37 0.29 -23.75
C ARG A 368 -1.44 -1.23 -23.61
N ARG A 369 -2.65 -1.78 -23.60
CA ARG A 369 -2.90 -3.22 -23.64
C ARG A 369 -4.06 -3.55 -24.58
N ASP A 370 -3.80 -3.38 -25.88
CA ASP A 370 -4.75 -3.70 -26.93
C ASP A 370 -4.85 -5.21 -27.16
N ARG A 371 -6.07 -5.75 -27.13
CA ARG A 371 -6.30 -7.17 -27.37
C ARG A 371 -6.46 -7.55 -28.84
N ASP A 372 -6.66 -6.57 -29.73
CA ASP A 372 -7.05 -6.81 -31.11
C ASP A 372 -6.20 -6.00 -32.10
N PRO A 373 -5.32 -6.64 -32.89
CA PRO A 373 -4.49 -5.94 -33.88
C PRO A 373 -5.27 -5.52 -35.14
N GLU A 374 -6.50 -6.00 -35.33
CA GLU A 374 -7.32 -5.77 -36.53
C GLU A 374 -8.38 -4.67 -36.32
N ALA A 375 -8.75 -4.39 -35.06
CA ALA A 375 -9.63 -3.30 -34.68
C ALA A 375 -8.88 -1.95 -34.55
N ALA A 376 -9.61 -0.83 -34.46
CA ALA A 376 -8.98 0.48 -34.27
C ALA A 376 -8.26 0.58 -32.92
N THR A 377 -8.89 0.11 -31.84
CA THR A 377 -8.26 -0.23 -30.54
C THR A 377 -9.28 -0.96 -29.68
N THR A 378 -8.96 -2.13 -29.12
CA THR A 378 -9.85 -2.81 -28.17
C THR A 378 -9.16 -3.00 -26.82
N VAL A 379 -9.57 -2.20 -25.85
CA VAL A 379 -8.83 -2.04 -24.58
C VAL A 379 -9.77 -2.09 -23.37
N SER A 380 -9.19 -2.24 -22.18
CA SER A 380 -9.91 -2.17 -20.91
C SER A 380 -10.42 -0.75 -20.65
N MET A 381 -11.72 -0.62 -20.38
CA MET A 381 -12.35 0.64 -20.02
C MET A 381 -12.14 1.01 -18.55
N ASP A 382 -11.68 0.07 -17.72
CA ASP A 382 -11.41 0.27 -16.31
C ASP A 382 -9.99 0.81 -16.05
N ALA A 383 -9.05 0.46 -16.93
CA ALA A 383 -7.65 0.92 -16.88
C ALA A 383 -7.42 2.30 -17.52
N TRP A 384 -6.18 2.81 -17.49
CA TRP A 384 -5.84 4.11 -18.10
C TRP A 384 -6.09 4.17 -19.62
N ASP A 385 -6.16 3.01 -20.27
CA ASP A 385 -6.58 2.89 -21.66
C ASP A 385 -8.02 3.34 -21.91
N GLY A 386 -8.89 3.23 -20.90
CA GLY A 386 -10.24 3.79 -20.85
C GLY A 386 -10.27 5.28 -20.54
N TYR A 387 -9.16 5.91 -20.15
CA TYR A 387 -9.05 7.34 -19.81
C TYR A 387 -7.88 8.02 -20.55
N PRO A 388 -7.76 7.88 -21.89
CA PRO A 388 -6.59 8.29 -22.66
C PRO A 388 -6.25 9.78 -22.53
N ALA A 389 -7.26 10.65 -22.40
CA ALA A 389 -7.02 12.09 -22.22
C ALA A 389 -6.35 12.41 -20.88
N THR A 390 -6.78 11.74 -19.80
CA THR A 390 -6.14 11.88 -18.48
C THR A 390 -4.71 11.35 -18.50
N ARG A 391 -4.50 10.16 -19.10
CA ARG A 391 -3.16 9.61 -19.29
C ARG A 391 -2.23 10.58 -20.01
N GLN A 392 -2.70 11.17 -21.12
CA GLN A 392 -1.89 12.10 -21.90
C GLN A 392 -1.52 13.36 -21.12
N ARG A 393 -2.42 13.90 -20.28
CA ARG A 393 -2.13 15.06 -19.42
C ARG A 393 -1.08 14.72 -18.35
N VAL A 394 -1.18 13.54 -17.74
CA VAL A 394 -0.18 13.05 -16.77
C VAL A 394 1.18 12.86 -17.43
N VAL A 395 1.25 12.17 -18.58
CA VAL A 395 2.50 11.99 -19.35
C VAL A 395 3.12 13.35 -19.70
N ARG A 396 2.32 14.28 -20.23
CA ARG A 396 2.79 15.64 -20.55
C ARG A 396 3.33 16.36 -19.32
N SER A 397 2.66 16.25 -18.18
CA SER A 397 3.06 16.97 -16.97
C SER A 397 4.48 16.61 -16.49
N TRP A 398 4.88 15.33 -16.56
CA TRP A 398 6.25 14.96 -16.19
C TRP A 398 7.27 15.22 -17.30
N THR A 399 6.87 15.19 -18.58
CA THR A 399 7.79 15.55 -19.68
C THR A 399 8.08 17.03 -19.67
N ASP A 400 7.07 17.87 -19.45
CA ASP A 400 7.18 19.33 -19.40
C ASP A 400 7.97 19.78 -18.17
N ALA A 401 7.81 19.07 -17.04
CA ALA A 401 8.61 19.29 -15.83
C ALA A 401 10.06 18.77 -15.95
N GLY A 402 10.39 18.01 -17.00
CA GLY A 402 11.73 17.43 -17.17
C GLY A 402 12.07 16.38 -16.11
N VAL A 403 11.07 15.64 -15.60
CA VAL A 403 11.25 14.58 -14.59
C VAL A 403 12.28 13.58 -15.07
N ARG A 404 13.32 13.36 -14.26
CA ARG A 404 14.52 12.59 -14.65
C ARG A 404 14.22 11.12 -14.91
N ASN A 405 13.60 10.45 -13.94
CA ASN A 405 13.27 9.02 -14.01
C ASN A 405 11.84 8.74 -13.49
N PRO A 406 10.80 8.90 -14.33
CA PRO A 406 9.43 8.57 -13.97
C PRO A 406 9.19 7.06 -14.11
N VAL A 407 8.72 6.45 -13.02
CA VAL A 407 8.37 5.02 -12.98
C VAL A 407 6.98 4.85 -12.38
N VAL A 408 6.11 4.16 -13.09
CA VAL A 408 4.75 3.82 -12.65
C VAL A 408 4.76 2.43 -11.99
N LEU A 409 4.10 2.32 -10.83
CA LEU A 409 3.95 1.09 -10.08
C LEU A 409 2.47 0.74 -10.02
N THR A 410 2.10 -0.48 -10.42
CA THR A 410 0.72 -0.85 -10.73
C THR A 410 0.35 -2.21 -10.15
N GLY A 411 -0.93 -2.42 -9.81
CA GLY A 411 -1.54 -3.69 -9.38
C GLY A 411 -2.66 -4.15 -10.32
N ASP A 412 -3.85 -4.44 -9.76
CA ASP A 412 -5.13 -4.77 -10.42
C ASP A 412 -5.13 -6.05 -11.28
N VAL A 413 -4.31 -6.14 -12.32
CA VAL A 413 -4.47 -7.10 -13.43
C VAL A 413 -4.04 -8.55 -13.14
N HIS A 414 -3.83 -8.92 -11.87
CA HIS A 414 -3.54 -10.28 -11.38
C HIS A 414 -2.34 -11.04 -11.99
N ALA A 415 -1.54 -10.38 -12.81
CA ALA A 415 -0.36 -10.93 -13.44
C ALA A 415 0.78 -9.90 -13.41
N HIS A 416 2.02 -10.39 -13.40
CA HIS A 416 3.15 -9.50 -13.51
C HIS A 416 3.31 -9.03 -14.94
N TRP A 417 3.61 -7.75 -15.10
CA TRP A 417 3.99 -7.16 -16.39
C TRP A 417 5.13 -6.16 -16.20
N ALA A 418 5.88 -5.94 -17.27
CA ALA A 418 6.75 -4.77 -17.37
C ALA A 418 6.47 -4.09 -18.71
N SER A 419 6.31 -2.76 -18.68
CA SER A 419 5.97 -1.99 -19.87
C SER A 419 6.77 -0.69 -19.99
N ASP A 420 7.08 -0.29 -21.22
CA ASP A 420 7.55 1.06 -21.51
C ASP A 420 6.38 2.04 -21.59
N VAL A 421 6.58 3.28 -21.13
CA VAL A 421 5.60 4.35 -21.26
C VAL A 421 6.00 5.28 -22.39
N TYR A 422 5.17 5.37 -23.43
CA TYR A 422 5.39 6.23 -24.59
C TYR A 422 4.88 7.66 -24.36
N ALA A 423 5.52 8.64 -25.02
CA ALA A 423 5.11 10.05 -24.99
C ALA A 423 3.70 10.25 -25.57
N ASP A 424 3.40 9.48 -26.61
CA ASP A 424 2.07 9.31 -27.17
C ASP A 424 1.77 7.82 -27.24
N VAL A 425 0.83 7.36 -26.43
CA VAL A 425 0.48 5.94 -26.33
C VAL A 425 -0.26 5.43 -27.57
N ALA A 426 -0.81 6.33 -28.40
CA ALA A 426 -1.41 5.96 -29.69
C ALA A 426 -0.36 5.82 -30.81
N ASP A 427 0.86 6.33 -30.62
CA ASP A 427 1.95 6.23 -31.57
C ASP A 427 3.13 5.43 -30.97
N PRO A 428 3.27 4.14 -31.32
CA PRO A 428 4.37 3.30 -30.82
C PRO A 428 5.75 3.71 -31.36
N THR A 429 5.82 4.65 -32.31
CA THR A 429 7.09 5.25 -32.77
C THR A 429 7.49 6.45 -31.93
N SER A 430 6.61 6.94 -31.06
CA SER A 430 6.91 8.04 -30.16
C SER A 430 7.97 7.64 -29.11
N PRO A 431 8.72 8.60 -28.56
CA PRO A 431 9.77 8.31 -27.60
C PRO A 431 9.23 7.62 -26.35
N VAL A 432 10.01 6.68 -25.80
CA VAL A 432 9.80 6.19 -24.43
C VAL A 432 10.17 7.29 -23.44
N VAL A 433 9.26 7.61 -22.53
CA VAL A 433 9.40 8.70 -21.55
C VAL A 433 9.40 8.19 -20.10
N GLY A 434 9.04 6.94 -19.87
CA GLY A 434 9.05 6.31 -18.56
C GLY A 434 8.92 4.79 -18.65
N SER A 435 8.74 4.16 -17.50
CA SER A 435 8.56 2.71 -17.39
C SER A 435 7.43 2.39 -16.41
N GLU A 436 6.75 1.28 -16.62
CA GLU A 436 5.72 0.75 -15.75
C GLU A 436 6.13 -0.64 -15.27
N LEU A 437 6.04 -0.85 -13.95
CA LEU A 437 6.29 -2.12 -13.29
C LEU A 437 4.99 -2.57 -12.63
N ILE A 438 4.45 -3.70 -13.09
CA ILE A 438 3.14 -4.19 -12.67
C ILE A 438 3.36 -5.41 -11.78
N THR A 439 2.89 -5.34 -10.53
CA THR A 439 2.89 -6.49 -9.65
C THR A 439 1.72 -7.42 -9.99
N SER A 440 1.99 -8.72 -9.94
CA SER A 440 0.96 -9.72 -9.88
C SER A 440 0.24 -9.64 -8.53
N SER A 441 -0.83 -10.39 -8.44
CA SER A 441 -1.56 -10.63 -7.20
C SER A 441 -0.76 -11.45 -6.20
N ILE A 442 -1.00 -11.18 -4.92
CA ILE A 442 -0.56 -12.05 -3.82
C ILE A 442 -1.24 -13.41 -3.92
N SER A 443 -2.52 -13.46 -4.27
CA SER A 443 -3.28 -14.72 -4.38
C SER A 443 -4.43 -14.72 -5.38
N SER A 444 -5.00 -13.56 -5.75
CA SER A 444 -6.10 -13.47 -6.73
C SER A 444 -5.74 -14.16 -8.04
N GLY A 445 -6.66 -14.91 -8.64
CA GLY A 445 -6.38 -15.77 -9.81
C GLY A 445 -5.79 -17.16 -9.48
N GLY A 446 -5.48 -17.45 -8.21
CA GLY A 446 -5.00 -18.77 -7.77
C GLY A 446 -3.58 -19.10 -8.25
N ASP A 447 -3.26 -20.38 -8.42
CA ASP A 447 -1.88 -20.82 -8.69
C ASP A 447 -1.24 -20.22 -9.96
N GLY A 448 -2.07 -19.87 -10.95
CA GLY A 448 -1.58 -19.30 -12.18
C GLY A 448 -0.73 -20.23 -13.01
N TYR A 449 0.02 -19.64 -13.94
CA TYR A 449 0.90 -20.34 -14.87
C TYR A 449 1.92 -19.38 -15.48
N ASP A 450 2.93 -19.95 -16.13
CA ASP A 450 4.02 -19.21 -16.73
C ASP A 450 4.26 -19.60 -18.19
N GLU A 451 4.52 -18.60 -19.02
CA GLU A 451 4.99 -18.78 -20.39
C GLU A 451 6.52 -18.65 -20.38
N PRO A 452 7.29 -19.68 -20.77
CA PRO A 452 8.74 -19.66 -20.70
C PRO A 452 9.38 -18.47 -21.42
N THR A 453 8.80 -17.98 -22.50
CA THR A 453 9.35 -16.79 -23.17
C THR A 453 9.18 -15.50 -22.36
N GLY A 454 8.31 -15.48 -21.35
CA GLY A 454 7.93 -14.28 -20.61
C GLY A 454 7.16 -13.28 -21.47
N THR A 455 6.56 -13.74 -22.58
CA THR A 455 5.92 -12.90 -23.58
C THR A 455 4.44 -13.22 -23.67
N HIS A 456 3.59 -12.23 -23.43
CA HIS A 456 2.15 -12.37 -23.64
C HIS A 456 1.81 -12.39 -25.14
N PRO A 457 0.76 -13.12 -25.59
CA PRO A 457 0.31 -13.12 -26.98
C PRO A 457 0.09 -11.73 -27.61
N TRP A 458 -0.31 -10.73 -26.80
CA TRP A 458 -0.57 -9.35 -27.24
C TRP A 458 0.70 -8.53 -27.52
N ALA A 459 1.87 -8.96 -27.07
CA ALA A 459 3.13 -8.24 -27.28
C ALA A 459 3.51 -8.11 -28.77
N ALA A 460 2.92 -8.92 -29.64
CA ALA A 460 3.15 -8.85 -31.09
C ALA A 460 2.67 -7.53 -31.73
N TRP A 461 1.71 -6.82 -31.13
CA TRP A 461 1.21 -5.52 -31.60
C TRP A 461 1.18 -4.45 -30.50
N ASN A 462 1.55 -4.79 -29.27
CA ASN A 462 1.79 -3.85 -28.18
C ASN A 462 3.30 -3.80 -27.88
N PRO A 463 4.09 -3.01 -28.63
CA PRO A 463 5.55 -3.01 -28.52
C PRO A 463 6.06 -2.46 -27.18
N ASN A 464 5.19 -1.78 -26.40
CA ASN A 464 5.48 -1.37 -25.04
C ASN A 464 5.57 -2.55 -24.07
N LEU A 465 4.97 -3.71 -24.35
CA LEU A 465 4.94 -4.84 -23.41
C LEU A 465 6.28 -5.59 -23.49
N ARG A 466 7.03 -5.60 -22.38
CA ARG A 466 8.38 -6.16 -22.29
C ARG A 466 8.44 -7.48 -21.54
N PHE A 467 7.47 -7.74 -20.68
CA PHE A 467 7.41 -8.96 -19.86
C PHE A 467 5.99 -9.26 -19.42
N TRP A 468 5.72 -10.56 -19.25
CA TRP A 468 4.53 -11.07 -18.62
C TRP A 468 4.77 -12.43 -17.95
N THR A 469 4.13 -12.64 -16.80
CA THR A 469 3.91 -13.97 -16.22
C THR A 469 2.61 -13.97 -15.41
N ASN A 470 1.82 -15.04 -15.50
CA ASN A 470 0.60 -15.22 -14.70
C ASN A 470 0.88 -16.01 -13.41
N LEU A 471 2.06 -15.87 -12.81
CA LEU A 471 2.36 -16.41 -11.47
C LEU A 471 2.06 -15.36 -10.39
N ARG A 472 1.70 -15.83 -9.19
CA ARG A 472 1.47 -14.97 -8.01
C ARG A 472 2.77 -14.47 -7.42
N GLY A 473 2.73 -13.33 -6.74
CA GLY A 473 3.96 -12.71 -6.26
C GLY A 473 3.85 -11.27 -5.80
N TYR A 474 5.01 -10.61 -5.83
CA TYR A 474 5.20 -9.19 -5.57
C TYR A 474 6.41 -8.69 -6.38
N VAL A 475 6.63 -7.38 -6.43
CA VAL A 475 7.85 -6.82 -7.02
C VAL A 475 8.73 -6.25 -5.91
N SER A 476 10.00 -6.64 -5.92
CA SER A 476 11.04 -6.15 -5.00
C SER A 476 12.02 -5.30 -5.78
N THR A 477 12.32 -4.10 -5.29
CA THR A 477 13.22 -3.16 -5.94
C THR A 477 14.43 -2.82 -5.07
N THR A 478 15.53 -2.53 -5.72
CA THR A 478 16.68 -1.84 -5.13
C THR A 478 16.88 -0.55 -5.91
N ILE A 479 16.75 0.59 -5.22
CA ILE A 479 16.82 1.92 -5.82
C ILE A 479 18.09 2.59 -5.32
N THR A 480 18.96 3.00 -6.23
CA THR A 480 20.18 3.77 -5.96
C THR A 480 20.14 5.06 -6.77
N PRO A 481 21.06 6.01 -6.55
CA PRO A 481 21.18 7.17 -7.43
C PRO A 481 21.41 6.81 -8.90
N ASP A 482 22.02 5.66 -9.18
CA ASP A 482 22.45 5.26 -10.52
C ASP A 482 21.46 4.33 -11.24
N ALA A 483 20.61 3.60 -10.50
CA ALA A 483 19.66 2.67 -11.10
C ALA A 483 18.50 2.29 -10.17
N LEU A 484 17.38 1.89 -10.79
CA LEU A 484 16.32 1.11 -10.17
C LEU A 484 16.37 -0.31 -10.72
N THR A 485 16.66 -1.29 -9.87
CA THR A 485 16.60 -2.72 -10.21
C THR A 485 15.31 -3.32 -9.67
N ALA A 486 14.42 -3.81 -10.54
CA ALA A 486 13.17 -4.46 -10.20
C ALA A 486 13.25 -5.98 -10.40
N ARG A 487 12.95 -6.75 -9.33
CA ARG A 487 12.88 -8.21 -9.32
C ARG A 487 11.42 -8.62 -9.20
N PHE A 488 10.93 -9.34 -10.20
CA PHE A 488 9.59 -9.92 -10.20
C PHE A 488 9.62 -11.22 -9.39
N ARG A 489 9.15 -11.17 -8.14
CA ARG A 489 9.24 -12.25 -7.16
C ARG A 489 7.99 -13.09 -7.24
N CYS A 490 8.12 -14.33 -7.69
CA CYS A 490 6.99 -15.23 -7.87
C CYS A 490 7.02 -16.38 -6.88
N VAL A 491 5.85 -16.93 -6.57
CA VAL A 491 5.69 -18.23 -5.93
C VAL A 491 5.13 -19.25 -6.93
N PRO A 492 5.54 -20.54 -6.85
CA PRO A 492 5.08 -21.59 -7.77
C PRO A 492 3.57 -21.85 -7.72
N LYS A 493 2.97 -21.68 -6.53
CA LYS A 493 1.55 -21.91 -6.24
C LYS A 493 1.18 -21.22 -4.93
N VAL A 494 -0.12 -20.97 -4.76
CA VAL A 494 -0.74 -20.40 -3.56
C VAL A 494 -1.85 -21.30 -3.00
N SER A 495 -2.23 -22.37 -3.71
CA SER A 495 -3.17 -23.40 -3.24
C SER A 495 -2.66 -24.17 -2.01
N GLU A 496 -1.35 -24.11 -1.75
CA GLU A 496 -0.68 -24.67 -0.58
C GLU A 496 0.22 -23.60 0.07
N PRO A 497 0.37 -23.61 1.40
CA PRO A 497 1.25 -22.67 2.09
C PRO A 497 2.73 -23.06 1.95
N GLY A 498 3.63 -22.10 2.17
CA GLY A 498 5.07 -22.35 2.37
C GLY A 498 5.89 -22.59 1.10
N ALA A 499 5.31 -22.35 -0.07
CA ALA A 499 6.02 -22.30 -1.34
C ALA A 499 7.16 -21.26 -1.35
N ALA A 500 8.39 -21.68 -1.64
CA ALA A 500 9.52 -20.76 -1.69
C ALA A 500 9.45 -19.80 -2.88
N ALA A 501 9.55 -18.50 -2.62
CA ALA A 501 9.59 -17.47 -3.66
C ALA A 501 10.91 -17.52 -4.47
N PHE A 502 10.84 -17.06 -5.71
CA PHE A 502 11.99 -16.94 -6.61
C PHE A 502 11.86 -15.74 -7.53
N THR A 503 12.98 -15.23 -8.06
CA THR A 503 12.96 -14.14 -9.04
C THR A 503 12.73 -14.70 -10.44
N ARG A 504 11.61 -14.35 -11.08
CA ARG A 504 11.26 -14.80 -12.43
C ARG A 504 11.89 -13.94 -13.52
N ALA A 505 11.99 -12.64 -13.28
CA ALA A 505 12.64 -11.68 -14.17
C ALA A 505 13.27 -10.55 -13.36
N THR A 506 14.36 -10.00 -13.90
CA THR A 506 14.98 -8.77 -13.39
C THR A 506 15.05 -7.75 -14.51
N PHE A 507 14.56 -6.55 -14.21
CA PHE A 507 14.67 -5.37 -15.05
C PHE A 507 15.46 -4.29 -14.34
N VAL A 508 16.22 -3.53 -15.11
CA VAL A 508 16.96 -2.36 -14.65
C VAL A 508 16.44 -1.15 -15.41
N ILE A 509 16.34 -0.03 -14.70
CA ILE A 509 16.20 1.30 -15.28
C ILE A 509 17.43 2.06 -14.80
N GLU A 510 18.35 2.36 -15.71
CA GLU A 510 19.52 3.18 -15.42
C GLU A 510 19.15 4.66 -15.31
N ASP A 511 19.87 5.40 -14.47
CA ASP A 511 19.66 6.84 -14.28
C ASP A 511 19.77 7.62 -15.59
N GLY A 512 18.72 8.38 -15.93
CA GLY A 512 18.64 9.18 -17.14
C GLY A 512 18.38 8.39 -18.43
N VAL A 513 18.29 7.06 -18.36
CA VAL A 513 17.99 6.19 -19.50
C VAL A 513 16.51 5.82 -19.46
N ARG A 514 15.77 6.22 -20.50
CA ARG A 514 14.33 5.91 -20.60
C ARG A 514 14.11 4.49 -21.07
N GLY A 515 13.12 3.83 -20.48
CA GLY A 515 12.68 2.48 -20.84
C GLY A 515 13.37 1.38 -20.03
N LEU A 516 12.84 0.17 -20.16
CA LEU A 516 13.26 -1.01 -19.40
C LEU A 516 14.43 -1.74 -20.06
N GLN A 517 15.50 -2.01 -19.30
CA GLN A 517 16.58 -2.91 -19.71
C GLN A 517 16.41 -4.28 -19.02
N ALA A 518 16.20 -5.34 -19.81
CA ALA A 518 16.15 -6.70 -19.26
C ALA A 518 17.56 -7.17 -18.88
N GLU A 519 17.77 -7.51 -17.62
CA GLU A 519 19.04 -8.09 -17.14
C GLU A 519 19.03 -9.62 -17.25
N GLY A 520 17.86 -10.24 -17.08
CA GLY A 520 17.69 -11.67 -17.29
C GLY A 520 16.36 -12.23 -16.78
N THR A 521 16.06 -13.46 -17.20
CA THR A 521 14.90 -14.24 -16.76
C THR A 521 15.34 -15.59 -16.17
N SER A 522 14.65 -16.04 -15.12
CA SER A 522 14.90 -17.36 -14.52
C SER A 522 13.89 -18.38 -15.06
N LEU A 523 14.26 -19.10 -16.12
CA LEU A 523 13.43 -20.13 -16.75
C LEU A 523 13.54 -21.48 -16.06
N ARG A 524 13.28 -21.53 -14.75
CA ARG A 524 13.30 -22.80 -14.02
C ARG A 524 11.92 -23.48 -14.15
N SER A 525 11.65 -24.10 -15.31
CA SER A 525 10.37 -24.77 -15.61
C SER A 525 9.89 -25.74 -14.54
N ARG A 526 10.80 -26.36 -13.76
CA ARG A 526 10.44 -27.22 -12.62
C ARG A 526 9.74 -26.51 -11.47
N ARG A 527 9.67 -25.18 -11.48
CA ARG A 527 9.08 -24.35 -10.41
C ARG A 527 7.77 -23.67 -10.84
N THR A 528 7.21 -23.96 -12.01
CA THR A 528 6.07 -23.20 -12.53
C THR A 528 5.04 -24.13 -13.14
N ASN A 529 3.77 -23.73 -13.14
CA ASN A 529 2.76 -24.38 -13.96
C ASN A 529 2.94 -23.91 -15.41
N ASP A 530 2.82 -24.82 -16.37
CA ASP A 530 2.96 -24.49 -17.78
C ASP A 530 1.76 -23.66 -18.28
N ALA A 531 2.03 -22.64 -19.09
CA ALA A 531 1.00 -21.86 -19.74
C ALA A 531 0.10 -22.72 -20.65
N PRO A 532 -1.21 -22.42 -20.70
CA PRO A 532 -2.10 -23.06 -21.65
C PRO A 532 -1.90 -22.49 -23.07
N ASP A 533 -2.77 -22.86 -24.00
CA ASP A 533 -2.79 -22.26 -25.33
C ASP A 533 -3.03 -20.72 -25.30
N ARG A 534 -2.68 -20.06 -26.40
CA ARG A 534 -2.77 -18.59 -26.53
C ARG A 534 -4.19 -18.06 -26.34
N GLU A 535 -5.21 -18.79 -26.79
CA GLU A 535 -6.61 -18.35 -26.66
C GLU A 535 -7.05 -18.34 -25.20
N ARG A 536 -6.66 -19.36 -24.44
CA ARG A 536 -6.91 -19.40 -23.00
C ARG A 536 -6.14 -18.31 -22.26
N ILE A 537 -4.88 -18.06 -22.61
CA ILE A 537 -4.12 -16.94 -22.03
C ILE A 537 -4.88 -15.62 -22.21
N VAL A 538 -5.29 -15.30 -23.43
CA VAL A 538 -6.03 -14.07 -23.74
C VAL A 538 -7.36 -13.99 -22.98
N ARG A 539 -8.09 -15.11 -22.90
CA ARG A 539 -9.37 -15.17 -22.17
C ARG A 539 -9.19 -14.97 -20.67
N ASP A 540 -8.16 -15.58 -20.10
CA ASP A 540 -7.83 -15.48 -18.68
C ASP A 540 -7.43 -14.03 -18.35
N THR A 541 -6.57 -13.41 -19.18
CA THR A 541 -6.18 -11.99 -19.05
C THR A 541 -7.37 -11.03 -19.06
N ILE A 542 -8.34 -11.23 -19.96
CA ILE A 542 -9.55 -10.39 -20.01
C ILE A 542 -10.45 -10.65 -18.79
N ARG A 543 -10.61 -11.92 -18.40
CA ARG A 543 -11.47 -12.29 -17.26
C ARG A 543 -10.92 -11.72 -15.95
N GLU A 544 -9.61 -11.83 -15.74
CA GLU A 544 -8.95 -11.42 -14.49
C GLU A 544 -9.04 -9.92 -14.21
N GLU A 545 -9.17 -9.08 -15.23
CA GLU A 545 -9.38 -7.63 -15.08
C GLU A 545 -10.86 -7.22 -15.07
N THR A 546 -11.76 -8.03 -15.62
CA THR A 546 -13.20 -7.64 -15.76
C THR A 546 -14.13 -8.29 -14.76
N LYS A 547 -13.65 -9.29 -14.03
CA LYS A 547 -14.41 -10.10 -13.06
C LYS A 547 -13.55 -10.50 -11.85
N GLY A 548 -12.44 -9.78 -11.67
CA GLY A 548 -11.25 -10.14 -10.89
C GLY A 548 -11.52 -10.52 -9.45
#